data_AF-A0A4Q1JJJ9-F1
#
_entry.id   AF-A0A4Q1JJJ9-F1
#
_cell.length_a   1.000
_cell.length_b   1.000
_cell.length_c   1.000
_cell.angle_alpha   90.00
_cell.angle_beta   90.00
_cell.angle_gamma   90.00
#
_symmetry.space_group_name_H-M   'P 1'
#
loop_
_entity.id
_entity.type
_entity.pdbx_description
1 polymer ?
#
loop_
_entity_poly.entity_id
_entity_poly.type
_entity_poly.pdbx_seq_one_letter_code
_entity_poly.pdbx_strand_id
1 'polypeptide(L)'
;MKIYLQKQLGNFFINELLSTEIGKNVVKEIGIIINENSIKFVLNAAPEHHDDILKIAKQTFNVKYFDRYLVLKIKYRVVWDVQFVGENFTLNDIKDFTYYYFIPEVTSNRYIFKYHSINEYLEKLLINNTLWFNSPESFKDITDCKFEIDTEASQKNIIYFYYNKYIQDSPKEDMIISIPEFEKSFQLPSVNQFRMDLLNHHFNGVITKLGITCFSEKYDHKLMWDQYASGYAGVCLIFDTEISESDYYKFKGKKVRYFESPQKYFFDGTGHLEIGHVVYTKTREYEFENEVREIINFQFEEAIDRNIKFNPLALKGIIFGPSCTESTKDKVKQLVSDAKYNHVELINSSIDIRLKFQIESSNLDLKVKKATSNN
;
A
#
# COMPACT_ATOMS: atom_id res chain seq x y z
N MET A 1 17.03 29.04 16.90
CA MET A 1 16.26 29.69 15.81
C MET A 1 15.67 28.67 14.81
N LYS A 2 16.43 27.69 14.30
CA LYS A 2 15.94 26.53 13.50
C LYS A 2 14.73 25.82 14.13
N ILE A 3 14.82 25.49 15.44
CA ILE A 3 13.72 24.88 16.23
C ILE A 3 12.50 25.80 16.37
N TYR A 4 12.70 27.12 16.40
CA TYR A 4 11.61 28.09 16.55
C TYR A 4 10.79 28.19 15.26
N LEU A 5 11.46 28.28 14.10
CA LEU A 5 10.78 28.26 12.79
C LEU A 5 10.05 26.92 12.56
N GLN A 6 10.65 25.79 12.97
CA GLN A 6 9.99 24.47 12.98
C GLN A 6 8.72 24.47 13.79
N LYS A 7 8.78 25.00 15.01
CA LYS A 7 7.63 25.08 15.90
C LYS A 7 6.55 26.01 15.36
N GLN A 8 6.94 27.11 14.71
CA GLN A 8 6.01 28.05 14.07
C GLN A 8 5.32 27.46 12.84
N LEU A 9 6.07 26.85 11.91
CA LEU A 9 5.51 26.17 10.73
C LEU A 9 4.65 24.96 11.13
N GLY A 10 5.13 24.13 12.07
CA GLY A 10 4.38 22.99 12.60
C GLY A 10 3.10 23.40 13.33
N ASN A 11 3.15 24.46 14.15
CA ASN A 11 1.96 25.02 14.78
C ASN A 11 0.98 25.59 13.75
N PHE A 12 1.47 26.28 12.70
CA PHE A 12 0.61 26.78 11.62
C PHE A 12 -0.15 25.64 10.95
N PHE A 13 0.54 24.61 10.47
CA PHE A 13 -0.12 23.53 9.74
C PHE A 13 -1.10 22.77 10.61
N ILE A 14 -0.71 22.42 11.84
CA ILE A 14 -1.50 21.50 12.67
C ILE A 14 -2.57 22.24 13.47
N ASN A 15 -2.24 23.39 14.06
CA ASN A 15 -3.11 24.07 15.01
C ASN A 15 -3.90 25.23 14.42
N GLU A 16 -3.52 25.77 13.26
CA GLU A 16 -4.19 26.93 12.65
C GLU A 16 -4.79 26.61 11.27
N LEU A 17 -4.14 25.77 10.46
CA LEU A 17 -4.66 25.36 9.15
C LEU A 17 -5.54 24.12 9.29
N LEU A 18 -4.95 22.95 9.58
CA LEU A 18 -5.63 21.65 9.64
C LEU A 18 -6.58 21.48 10.83
N SER A 19 -6.52 22.33 11.85
CA SER A 19 -7.46 22.30 12.98
C SER A 19 -8.79 22.97 12.65
N THR A 20 -8.79 23.92 11.71
CA THR A 20 -9.98 24.69 11.32
C THR A 20 -10.94 23.84 10.50
N GLU A 21 -12.23 24.12 10.62
CA GLU A 21 -13.29 23.46 9.84
C GLU A 21 -13.08 23.63 8.33
N ILE A 22 -12.46 24.74 7.93
CA ILE A 22 -12.01 25.03 6.56
C ILE A 22 -10.84 24.11 6.20
N GLY A 23 -9.75 24.08 6.97
CA GLY A 23 -8.58 23.26 6.63
C GLY A 23 -8.85 21.76 6.57
N LYS A 24 -9.72 21.22 7.44
CA LYS A 24 -10.08 19.79 7.42
C LYS A 24 -10.88 19.36 6.18
N ASN A 25 -11.73 20.25 5.67
CA ASN A 25 -12.67 19.92 4.59
C ASN A 25 -12.21 20.43 3.22
N VAL A 26 -11.33 21.43 3.19
CA VAL A 26 -10.97 22.17 1.97
C VAL A 26 -9.54 21.86 1.50
N VAL A 27 -8.59 21.71 2.42
CA VAL A 27 -7.17 21.52 2.07
C VAL A 27 -6.91 20.03 1.81
N LYS A 28 -6.90 19.65 0.53
CA LYS A 28 -6.70 18.27 0.09
C LYS A 28 -5.22 17.85 0.05
N GLU A 29 -4.31 18.79 -0.15
CA GLU A 29 -2.88 18.54 -0.24
C GLU A 29 -2.12 19.74 0.30
N ILE A 30 -1.00 19.49 1.00
CA ILE A 30 -0.04 20.52 1.42
C ILE A 30 1.35 20.13 0.90
N GLY A 31 1.79 20.82 -0.13
CA GLY A 31 3.18 20.74 -0.61
C GLY A 31 4.02 21.89 -0.05
N ILE A 32 5.19 21.60 0.49
CA ILE A 32 6.19 22.64 0.84
C ILE A 32 7.36 22.51 -0.13
N ILE A 33 7.50 23.48 -1.04
CA ILE A 33 8.66 23.56 -1.94
C ILE A 33 9.56 24.66 -1.42
N ILE A 34 10.78 24.32 -1.05
CA ILE A 34 11.72 25.31 -0.56
C ILE A 34 12.78 25.62 -1.63
N ASN A 35 12.84 26.89 -2.01
CA ASN A 35 13.84 27.47 -2.90
C ASN A 35 14.84 28.29 -2.07
N GLU A 36 15.92 28.74 -2.70
CA GLU A 36 17.00 29.48 -2.02
C GLU A 36 16.49 30.65 -1.16
N ASN A 37 15.45 31.35 -1.63
CA ASN A 37 14.91 32.54 -0.98
C ASN A 37 13.40 32.46 -0.69
N SER A 38 12.75 31.31 -0.91
CA SER A 38 11.28 31.23 -0.76
C SER A 38 10.76 29.85 -0.36
N ILE A 39 9.64 29.82 0.35
CA ILE A 39 8.88 28.60 0.66
C ILE A 39 7.53 28.72 -0.04
N LYS A 40 7.23 27.77 -0.92
CA LYS A 40 5.93 27.64 -1.56
C LYS A 40 5.09 26.64 -0.81
N PHE A 41 3.95 27.09 -0.33
CA PHE A 41 2.87 26.24 0.14
C PHE A 41 1.91 25.98 -1.02
N VAL A 42 1.71 24.72 -1.38
CA VAL A 42 0.72 24.33 -2.40
C VAL A 42 -0.47 23.74 -1.66
N LEU A 43 -1.60 24.44 -1.69
CA LEU A 43 -2.85 24.03 -1.05
C LEU A 43 -3.85 23.65 -2.15
N ASN A 44 -4.20 22.38 -2.27
CA ASN A 44 -5.28 21.97 -3.18
C ASN A 44 -6.63 22.26 -2.54
N ALA A 45 -7.44 23.10 -3.18
CA ALA A 45 -8.73 23.56 -2.71
C ALA A 45 -9.64 23.98 -3.88
N ALA A 46 -10.94 23.75 -3.75
CA ALA A 46 -11.92 24.20 -4.74
C ALA A 46 -11.92 25.75 -4.85
N PRO A 47 -12.12 26.33 -6.05
CA PRO A 47 -12.02 27.78 -6.30
C PRO A 47 -12.77 28.65 -5.29
N GLU A 48 -13.95 28.21 -4.87
CA GLU A 48 -14.86 28.87 -3.93
C GLU A 48 -14.26 29.10 -2.54
N HIS A 49 -13.25 28.32 -2.16
CA HIS A 49 -12.60 28.42 -0.85
C HIS A 49 -11.25 29.12 -0.88
N HIS A 50 -10.81 29.61 -2.04
CA HIS A 50 -9.50 30.25 -2.19
C HIS A 50 -9.36 31.50 -1.31
N ASP A 51 -10.44 32.28 -1.14
CA ASP A 51 -10.42 33.51 -0.35
C ASP A 51 -10.42 33.26 1.17
N ASP A 52 -11.05 32.17 1.62
CA ASP A 52 -11.03 31.77 3.03
C ASP A 52 -9.64 31.30 3.45
N ILE A 53 -8.99 30.48 2.61
CA ILE A 53 -7.59 30.06 2.79
C ILE A 53 -6.67 31.27 2.87
N LEU A 54 -6.86 32.25 1.98
CA LEU A 54 -6.10 33.50 1.95
C LEU A 54 -6.27 34.36 3.20
N LYS A 55 -7.46 34.34 3.82
CA LYS A 55 -7.74 35.09 5.04
C LYS A 55 -7.05 34.47 6.25
N ILE A 56 -7.14 33.14 6.40
CA ILE A 56 -6.44 32.37 7.45
C ILE A 56 -4.94 32.61 7.33
N ALA A 57 -4.40 32.41 6.13
CA ALA A 57 -3.03 32.74 5.74
C ALA A 57 -2.58 34.13 6.25
N LYS A 58 -3.27 35.20 5.84
CA LYS A 58 -2.90 36.58 6.20
C LYS A 58 -2.98 36.85 7.70
N GLN A 59 -3.94 36.25 8.42
CA GLN A 59 -4.07 36.42 9.87
C GLN A 59 -2.92 35.76 10.63
N THR A 60 -2.49 34.57 10.18
CA THR A 60 -1.47 33.79 10.89
C THR A 60 -0.04 34.25 10.61
N PHE A 61 0.24 34.77 9.41
CA PHE A 61 1.57 35.25 9.02
C PHE A 61 1.85 36.73 9.34
N ASN A 62 1.03 37.35 10.18
CA ASN A 62 1.18 38.75 10.54
C ASN A 62 2.36 38.99 11.52
N VAL A 63 3.62 38.66 11.15
CA VAL A 63 4.79 38.92 12.01
C VAL A 63 6.12 39.01 11.23
N LYS A 64 6.65 40.24 11.09
CA LYS A 64 8.07 40.67 11.24
C LYS A 64 9.24 39.98 10.47
N TYR A 65 9.04 38.85 9.80
CA TYR A 65 10.11 38.03 9.20
C TYR A 65 9.85 37.59 7.74
N PHE A 66 8.64 37.81 7.21
CA PHE A 66 8.24 37.48 5.85
C PHE A 66 7.67 38.73 5.15
N ASP A 67 8.55 39.54 4.56
CA ASP A 67 8.14 40.84 4.01
C ASP A 67 7.44 40.74 2.65
N ARG A 68 7.58 39.62 1.93
CA ARG A 68 7.02 39.45 0.59
C ARG A 68 6.43 38.07 0.40
N TYR A 69 5.20 37.99 -0.07
CA TYR A 69 4.59 36.75 -0.52
C TYR A 69 3.79 36.95 -1.80
N LEU A 70 3.75 35.93 -2.65
CA LEU A 70 2.92 35.87 -3.85
C LEU A 70 1.88 34.77 -3.65
N VAL A 71 0.64 35.06 -4.00
CA VAL A 71 -0.42 34.05 -4.02
C VAL A 71 -0.89 33.86 -5.46
N LEU A 72 -0.79 32.63 -5.95
CA LEU A 72 -1.30 32.23 -7.26
C LEU A 72 -2.52 31.33 -7.06
N LYS A 73 -3.66 31.74 -7.61
CA LYS A 73 -4.85 30.87 -7.74
C LYS A 73 -4.78 30.14 -9.07
N ILE A 74 -4.69 28.82 -9.04
CA ILE A 74 -4.60 27.95 -10.23
C ILE A 74 -5.71 26.91 -10.15
N LYS A 75 -6.89 27.19 -10.70
CA LYS A 75 -8.07 26.31 -10.74
C LYS A 75 -8.38 25.65 -9.37
N TYR A 76 -7.81 24.49 -9.08
CA TYR A 76 -7.98 23.75 -7.82
C TYR A 76 -6.80 23.88 -6.85
N ARG A 77 -5.90 24.83 -7.08
CA ARG A 77 -4.70 25.06 -6.27
C ARG A 77 -4.61 26.52 -5.84
N VAL A 78 -4.20 26.72 -4.59
CA VAL A 78 -3.70 27.99 -4.08
C VAL A 78 -2.22 27.78 -3.79
N VAL A 79 -1.35 28.44 -4.54
CA VAL A 79 0.09 28.42 -4.29
C VAL A 79 0.45 29.69 -3.55
N TRP A 80 1.01 29.55 -2.36
CA TRP A 80 1.47 30.65 -1.55
C TRP A 80 3.00 30.62 -1.47
N ASP A 81 3.64 31.49 -2.24
CA ASP A 81 5.09 31.62 -2.31
C ASP A 81 5.55 32.72 -1.33
N VAL A 82 6.09 32.32 -0.19
CA VAL A 82 6.55 33.23 0.87
C VAL A 82 8.06 33.43 0.70
N GLN A 83 8.48 34.66 0.40
CA GLN A 83 9.89 35.03 0.35
C GLN A 83 10.39 35.35 1.76
N PHE A 84 11.58 34.84 2.08
CA PHE A 84 12.28 35.13 3.32
C PHE A 84 13.18 36.33 3.06
N VAL A 85 13.12 37.36 3.90
CA VAL A 85 14.18 38.37 3.95
C VAL A 85 15.09 37.96 5.09
N GLY A 86 16.27 37.42 4.78
CA GLY A 86 17.18 37.08 5.86
C GLY A 86 18.54 36.61 5.42
N GLU A 87 19.56 37.40 5.77
CA GLU A 87 20.98 37.05 5.90
C GLU A 87 21.25 35.90 6.90
N ASN A 88 20.22 35.19 7.38
CA ASN A 88 20.21 34.35 8.58
C ASN A 88 19.94 32.87 8.34
N PHE A 89 19.85 32.42 7.09
CA PHE A 89 19.62 31.02 6.74
C PHE A 89 20.61 30.54 5.69
N THR A 90 21.08 29.31 5.81
CA THR A 90 21.83 28.64 4.74
C THR A 90 20.95 27.58 4.05
N LEU A 91 21.23 27.29 2.78
CA LEU A 91 20.58 26.22 1.99
C LEU A 91 20.63 24.85 2.71
N ASN A 92 21.67 24.61 3.50
CA ASN A 92 21.82 23.39 4.31
C ASN A 92 20.88 23.36 5.50
N ASP A 93 20.56 24.49 6.12
CA ASP A 93 19.61 24.53 7.25
C ASP A 93 18.20 24.12 6.81
N ILE A 94 17.88 24.39 5.54
CA ILE A 94 16.55 24.33 4.96
C ILE A 94 16.27 22.99 4.26
N LYS A 95 17.28 22.31 3.69
CA LYS A 95 17.12 20.99 3.05
C LYS A 95 16.47 19.94 3.97
N ASP A 96 16.70 20.04 5.27
CA ASP A 96 16.12 19.15 6.29
C ASP A 96 14.60 19.34 6.52
N PHE A 97 13.96 20.33 5.87
CA PHE A 97 12.58 20.77 6.15
C PHE A 97 11.52 20.38 5.13
N THR A 98 11.84 19.54 4.13
CA THR A 98 10.90 19.25 3.05
C THR A 98 9.75 18.36 3.54
N TYR A 99 8.65 18.94 4.02
CA TYR A 99 7.41 18.22 4.34
C TYR A 99 6.54 18.11 3.09
N TYR A 100 6.18 16.90 2.70
CA TYR A 100 5.06 16.65 1.81
C TYR A 100 4.01 15.86 2.57
N TYR A 101 2.85 16.48 2.74
CA TYR A 101 1.68 15.85 3.32
C TYR A 101 0.66 15.67 2.20
N PHE A 102 0.80 14.56 1.47
CA PHE A 102 -0.26 14.07 0.58
C PHE A 102 -1.36 13.53 1.49
N ILE A 103 -2.58 14.06 1.43
CA ILE A 103 -3.75 13.41 2.04
C ILE A 103 -4.55 12.89 0.84
N PRO A 104 -4.48 11.59 0.48
CA PRO A 104 -5.43 11.04 -0.48
C PRO A 104 -6.84 11.36 0.06
N GLU A 105 -7.78 11.72 -0.81
CA GLU A 105 -9.14 12.07 -0.40
C GLU A 105 -9.63 11.12 0.69
N VAL A 106 -9.92 11.68 1.86
CA VAL A 106 -10.39 10.92 2.99
C VAL A 106 -11.68 10.23 2.54
N THR A 107 -11.68 8.89 2.61
CA THR A 107 -12.88 8.02 2.74
C THR A 107 -13.68 7.57 1.52
N SER A 108 -13.06 6.96 0.50
CA SER A 108 -13.82 6.06 -0.40
C SER A 108 -13.13 4.75 -0.85
N ASN A 109 -11.97 4.37 -0.30
CA ASN A 109 -11.13 3.26 -0.82
C ASN A 109 -10.76 3.43 -2.32
N ARG A 110 -10.89 4.64 -2.87
CA ARG A 110 -10.54 4.95 -4.26
C ARG A 110 -9.06 4.75 -4.55
N TYR A 111 -8.20 5.08 -3.59
CA TYR A 111 -6.75 4.97 -3.78
C TYR A 111 -6.18 3.77 -3.02
N ILE A 112 -5.32 3.02 -3.71
CA ILE A 112 -4.52 1.94 -3.12
C ILE A 112 -3.04 2.16 -3.43
N PHE A 113 -2.19 1.72 -2.51
CA PHE A 113 -0.78 2.07 -2.49
C PHE A 113 0.10 0.84 -2.68
N LYS A 114 1.05 0.92 -3.61
CA LYS A 114 2.01 -0.17 -3.84
C LYS A 114 3.44 0.28 -3.51
N TYR A 115 3.97 -0.25 -2.41
CA TYR A 115 5.37 -0.04 -2.04
C TYR A 115 6.28 -0.86 -2.93
N HIS A 116 7.39 -0.26 -3.35
CA HIS A 116 8.30 -0.90 -4.28
C HIS A 116 9.74 -0.42 -4.12
N SER A 117 10.69 -1.35 -4.09
CA SER A 117 12.12 -1.07 -4.24
C SER A 117 12.44 -0.54 -5.64
N ILE A 118 13.37 0.39 -5.79
CA ILE A 118 13.76 0.86 -7.13
C ILE A 118 14.73 -0.15 -7.76
N ASN A 119 14.19 -1.03 -8.61
CA ASN A 119 14.89 -2.14 -9.27
C ASN A 119 14.23 -2.48 -10.63
N GLU A 120 14.69 -3.54 -11.30
CA GLU A 120 14.19 -3.97 -12.61
C GLU A 120 12.68 -4.30 -12.64
N TYR A 121 12.09 -4.67 -11.50
CA TYR A 121 10.66 -4.98 -11.43
C TYR A 121 9.82 -3.69 -11.46
N LEU A 122 10.31 -2.61 -10.83
CA LEU A 122 9.67 -1.30 -10.93
C LEU A 122 9.76 -0.78 -12.36
N GLU A 123 10.92 -0.94 -12.99
CA GLU A 123 11.16 -0.56 -14.37
C GLU A 123 10.19 -1.27 -15.33
N LYS A 124 10.07 -2.60 -15.21
CA LYS A 124 9.10 -3.38 -15.99
C LYS A 124 7.66 -2.92 -15.75
N LEU A 125 7.28 -2.65 -14.50
CA LEU A 125 5.94 -2.16 -14.15
C LEU A 125 5.63 -0.83 -14.85
N LEU A 126 6.58 0.12 -14.81
CA LEU A 126 6.39 1.45 -15.40
C LEU A 126 6.43 1.40 -16.93
N ILE A 127 7.42 0.72 -17.53
CA ILE A 127 7.57 0.69 -19.00
C ILE A 127 6.44 -0.08 -19.66
N ASN A 128 6.04 -1.22 -19.08
CA ASN A 128 5.06 -2.11 -19.71
C ASN A 128 3.63 -1.87 -19.24
N ASN A 129 3.43 -1.04 -18.22
CA ASN A 129 2.15 -0.81 -17.55
C ASN A 129 1.58 -2.12 -17.00
N THR A 130 2.41 -2.95 -16.38
CA THR A 130 2.04 -4.28 -15.88
C THR A 130 2.20 -4.43 -14.38
N LEU A 131 1.24 -5.10 -13.75
CA LEU A 131 1.34 -5.58 -12.38
C LEU A 131 1.74 -7.04 -12.39
N TRP A 132 2.76 -7.39 -11.61
CA TRP A 132 3.12 -8.78 -11.36
C TRP A 132 2.20 -9.40 -10.31
N PHE A 133 1.61 -10.54 -10.64
CA PHE A 133 0.78 -11.34 -9.75
C PHE A 133 1.57 -12.56 -9.27
N ASN A 134 2.10 -12.50 -8.05
CA ASN A 134 2.91 -13.55 -7.45
C ASN A 134 2.14 -14.86 -7.26
N SER A 135 2.83 -15.99 -7.40
CA SER A 135 2.34 -17.26 -6.85
C SER A 135 2.34 -17.17 -5.32
N PRO A 136 1.31 -17.65 -4.61
CA PRO A 136 1.35 -17.74 -3.15
C PRO A 136 2.56 -18.50 -2.61
N GLU A 137 3.16 -19.40 -3.39
CA GLU A 137 4.37 -20.15 -3.01
C GLU A 137 5.63 -19.26 -2.88
N SER A 138 5.65 -18.09 -3.53
CA SER A 138 6.80 -17.17 -3.48
C SER A 138 6.76 -16.20 -2.30
N PHE A 139 5.73 -16.29 -1.44
CA PHE A 139 5.56 -15.38 -0.31
C PHE A 139 6.63 -15.64 0.76
N LYS A 140 7.19 -14.55 1.28
CA LYS A 140 8.22 -14.60 2.33
C LYS A 140 7.64 -15.05 3.68
N ASP A 141 6.41 -14.64 3.95
CA ASP A 141 5.69 -15.04 5.15
C ASP A 141 5.21 -16.49 4.97
N ILE A 142 5.87 -17.37 5.72
CA ILE A 142 5.57 -18.80 5.73
C ILE A 142 4.22 -19.12 6.37
N THR A 143 3.44 -18.15 6.83
CA THR A 143 2.07 -18.33 7.31
C THR A 143 1.04 -17.68 6.39
N ASP A 144 1.48 -16.88 5.42
CA ASP A 144 0.62 -16.18 4.48
C ASP A 144 -0.05 -17.16 3.51
N CYS A 145 -1.35 -16.97 3.29
CA CYS A 145 -2.21 -17.88 2.52
C CYS A 145 -2.19 -19.33 3.06
N LYS A 146 -1.72 -19.55 4.30
CA LYS A 146 -1.79 -20.86 4.96
C LYS A 146 -3.04 -20.96 5.80
N PHE A 147 -3.62 -22.14 5.77
CA PHE A 147 -4.74 -22.52 6.60
C PHE A 147 -4.48 -23.92 7.15
N GLU A 148 -5.11 -24.20 8.27
CA GLU A 148 -5.17 -25.57 8.76
C GLU A 148 -6.29 -26.29 8.04
N ILE A 149 -5.97 -27.46 7.51
CA ILE A 149 -6.97 -28.33 6.91
C ILE A 149 -7.73 -29.02 8.04
N ASP A 150 -9.05 -28.93 8.02
CA ASP A 150 -9.89 -29.69 8.95
C ASP A 150 -9.87 -31.20 8.59
N THR A 151 -8.98 -31.93 9.26
CA THR A 151 -8.85 -33.39 9.13
C THR A 151 -9.87 -34.15 9.99
N GLU A 152 -10.71 -33.47 10.77
CA GLU A 152 -11.76 -34.04 11.61
C GLU A 152 -13.15 -33.95 10.93
N ALA A 153 -13.16 -33.75 9.62
CA ALA A 153 -14.35 -33.65 8.80
C ALA A 153 -15.30 -34.84 8.97
N SER A 154 -16.61 -34.59 8.83
CA SER A 154 -17.60 -35.66 8.84
C SER A 154 -17.35 -36.69 7.73
N GLN A 155 -17.75 -37.95 7.95
CA GLN A 155 -17.59 -39.00 6.92
C GLN A 155 -18.22 -38.61 5.58
N LYS A 156 -19.38 -37.97 5.61
CA LYS A 156 -20.07 -37.45 4.42
C LYS A 156 -19.19 -36.49 3.63
N ASN A 157 -18.50 -35.59 4.33
CA ASN A 157 -17.61 -34.60 3.74
C ASN A 157 -16.38 -35.27 3.10
N ILE A 158 -15.80 -36.28 3.77
CA ILE A 158 -14.69 -37.08 3.23
C ILE A 158 -15.11 -37.80 1.94
N ILE A 159 -16.27 -38.47 1.96
CA ILE A 159 -16.82 -39.18 0.80
C ILE A 159 -16.99 -38.21 -0.38
N TYR A 160 -17.57 -37.03 -0.13
CA TYR A 160 -17.79 -36.04 -1.18
C TYR A 160 -16.48 -35.55 -1.81
N PHE A 161 -15.43 -35.32 -1.00
CA PHE A 161 -14.09 -35.01 -1.50
C PHE A 161 -13.56 -36.05 -2.51
N TYR A 162 -13.61 -37.34 -2.15
CA TYR A 162 -13.13 -38.39 -3.05
C TYR A 162 -14.03 -38.59 -4.27
N TYR A 163 -15.34 -38.39 -4.12
CA TYR A 163 -16.27 -38.45 -5.25
C TYR A 163 -15.99 -37.35 -6.28
N ASN A 164 -15.74 -36.12 -5.84
CA ASN A 164 -15.41 -35.01 -6.74
C ASN A 164 -14.08 -35.23 -7.46
N LYS A 165 -13.08 -35.78 -6.76
CA LYS A 165 -11.83 -36.20 -7.39
C LYS A 165 -12.05 -37.29 -8.45
N TYR A 166 -12.87 -38.29 -8.13
CA TYR A 166 -13.26 -39.34 -9.07
C TYR A 166 -13.93 -38.78 -10.33
N ILE A 167 -14.81 -37.76 -10.19
CA ILE A 167 -15.41 -37.07 -11.33
C ILE A 167 -14.34 -36.35 -12.16
N GLN A 168 -13.43 -35.61 -11.52
CA GLN A 168 -12.38 -34.83 -12.22
C GLN A 168 -11.40 -35.73 -12.98
N ASP A 169 -11.03 -36.87 -12.42
CA ASP A 169 -10.07 -37.80 -13.01
C ASP A 169 -10.70 -38.71 -14.09
N SER A 170 -12.03 -38.67 -14.28
CA SER A 170 -12.76 -39.54 -15.21
C SER A 170 -12.94 -38.93 -16.62
N PRO A 171 -12.38 -39.53 -17.69
CA PRO A 171 -12.39 -38.95 -19.03
C PRO A 171 -13.69 -39.14 -19.85
N LYS A 172 -14.78 -39.72 -19.29
CA LYS A 172 -16.07 -39.93 -19.97
C LYS A 172 -17.27 -39.75 -19.03
N GLU A 173 -18.22 -38.89 -19.38
CA GLU A 173 -19.44 -38.61 -18.59
C GLU A 173 -20.30 -39.87 -18.35
N ASP A 174 -20.38 -40.78 -19.32
CA ASP A 174 -21.21 -41.99 -19.25
C ASP A 174 -20.72 -43.04 -18.23
N MET A 175 -19.54 -42.85 -17.63
CA MET A 175 -18.95 -43.75 -16.64
C MET A 175 -19.09 -43.24 -15.20
N ILE A 176 -19.68 -42.07 -14.99
CA ILE A 176 -19.83 -41.46 -13.65
C ILE A 176 -20.97 -42.16 -12.91
N ILE A 177 -20.65 -42.89 -11.84
CA ILE A 177 -21.64 -43.46 -10.93
C ILE A 177 -22.24 -42.39 -10.00
N SER A 178 -23.43 -42.66 -9.45
CA SER A 178 -24.06 -41.76 -8.48
C SER A 178 -23.34 -41.76 -7.12
N ILE A 179 -23.48 -40.69 -6.32
CA ILE A 179 -22.91 -40.61 -4.96
C ILE A 179 -23.27 -41.84 -4.10
N PRO A 180 -24.55 -42.28 -4.02
CA PRO A 180 -24.90 -43.45 -3.21
C PRO A 180 -24.27 -44.76 -3.69
N GLU A 181 -23.97 -44.90 -4.99
CA GLU A 181 -23.27 -46.08 -5.53
C GLU A 181 -21.78 -46.02 -5.21
N PHE A 182 -21.18 -44.83 -5.32
CA PHE A 182 -19.80 -44.59 -4.91
C PHE A 182 -19.62 -44.94 -3.43
N GLU A 183 -20.49 -44.42 -2.56
CA GLU A 183 -20.51 -44.67 -1.10
C GLU A 183 -20.47 -46.15 -0.74
N LYS A 184 -21.21 -47.00 -1.46
CA LYS A 184 -21.23 -48.46 -1.20
C LYS A 184 -19.90 -49.14 -1.48
N SER A 185 -19.13 -48.62 -2.43
CA SER A 185 -17.84 -49.18 -2.85
C SER A 185 -16.64 -48.50 -2.19
N PHE A 186 -16.85 -47.31 -1.60
CA PHE A 186 -15.80 -46.46 -1.07
C PHE A 186 -15.32 -46.92 0.31
N GLN A 187 -14.00 -47.06 0.45
CA GLN A 187 -13.36 -47.35 1.72
C GLN A 187 -12.77 -46.06 2.29
N LEU A 188 -13.16 -45.70 3.52
CA LEU A 188 -12.64 -44.51 4.18
C LEU A 188 -11.11 -44.63 4.36
N PRO A 189 -10.35 -43.59 3.99
CA PRO A 189 -8.91 -43.56 4.21
C PRO A 189 -8.58 -43.42 5.70
N SER A 190 -7.32 -43.68 6.06
CA SER A 190 -6.79 -43.23 7.35
C SER A 190 -6.74 -41.70 7.41
N VAL A 191 -6.79 -41.12 8.62
CA VAL A 191 -6.68 -39.67 8.84
C VAL A 191 -5.42 -39.08 8.17
N ASN A 192 -4.29 -39.80 8.26
CA ASN A 192 -3.04 -39.36 7.65
C ASN A 192 -3.10 -39.38 6.12
N GLN A 193 -3.68 -40.41 5.52
CA GLN A 193 -3.85 -40.49 4.08
C GLN A 193 -4.78 -39.38 3.57
N PHE A 194 -5.92 -39.19 4.25
CA PHE A 194 -6.85 -38.11 3.93
C PHE A 194 -6.17 -36.74 3.98
N ARG A 195 -5.40 -36.47 5.04
CA ARG A 195 -4.63 -35.22 5.18
C ARG A 195 -3.68 -35.00 3.99
N MET A 196 -2.96 -36.03 3.57
CA MET A 196 -2.00 -35.93 2.45
C MET A 196 -2.71 -35.71 1.12
N ASP A 197 -3.80 -36.43 0.85
CA ASP A 197 -4.60 -36.25 -0.37
C ASP A 197 -5.20 -34.85 -0.45
N LEU A 198 -5.67 -34.35 0.70
CA LEU A 198 -6.23 -33.03 0.83
C LEU A 198 -5.15 -31.96 0.59
N LEU A 199 -3.98 -32.05 1.23
CA LEU A 199 -2.85 -31.15 0.97
C LEU A 199 -2.45 -31.13 -0.51
N ASN A 200 -2.27 -32.29 -1.12
CA ASN A 200 -1.86 -32.41 -2.52
C ASN A 200 -2.89 -31.78 -3.47
N HIS A 201 -4.18 -32.02 -3.24
CA HIS A 201 -5.24 -31.43 -4.06
C HIS A 201 -5.27 -29.90 -3.92
N HIS A 202 -5.16 -29.36 -2.71
CA HIS A 202 -5.20 -27.92 -2.49
C HIS A 202 -4.03 -27.18 -3.12
N PHE A 203 -2.81 -27.64 -2.85
CA PHE A 203 -1.60 -26.99 -3.34
C PHE A 203 -1.55 -27.05 -4.86
N ASN A 204 -1.63 -28.25 -5.44
CA ASN A 204 -1.45 -28.44 -6.88
C ASN A 204 -2.68 -28.03 -7.70
N GLY A 205 -3.88 -28.13 -7.12
CA GLY A 205 -5.14 -27.90 -7.82
C GLY A 205 -5.66 -26.47 -7.76
N VAL A 206 -5.36 -25.73 -6.69
CA VAL A 206 -5.96 -24.41 -6.42
C VAL A 206 -4.92 -23.32 -6.22
N ILE A 207 -3.97 -23.49 -5.29
CA ILE A 207 -3.07 -22.42 -4.86
C ILE A 207 -2.06 -22.02 -5.95
N THR A 208 -1.47 -23.00 -6.64
CA THR A 208 -0.48 -22.76 -7.72
C THR A 208 -1.04 -21.93 -8.87
N LYS A 209 -2.35 -22.01 -9.10
CA LYS A 209 -3.06 -21.28 -10.17
C LYS A 209 -3.37 -19.83 -9.80
N LEU A 210 -3.26 -19.46 -8.53
CA LEU A 210 -3.55 -18.11 -8.11
C LEU A 210 -2.36 -17.19 -8.39
N GLY A 211 -2.70 -16.00 -8.85
CA GLY A 211 -1.84 -14.84 -8.87
C GLY A 211 -2.35 -13.85 -7.85
N ILE A 212 -1.46 -13.34 -6.99
CA ILE A 212 -1.78 -12.33 -5.99
C ILE A 212 -0.86 -11.14 -6.18
N THR A 213 -1.44 -9.94 -6.27
CA THR A 213 -0.68 -8.69 -6.14
C THR A 213 -1.24 -7.87 -5.00
N CYS A 214 -0.34 -7.40 -4.15
CA CYS A 214 -0.68 -6.78 -2.88
C CYS A 214 -0.50 -5.26 -2.95
N PHE A 215 -1.42 -4.56 -2.31
CA PHE A 215 -1.44 -3.12 -2.08
C PHE A 215 -1.73 -2.84 -0.60
N SER A 216 -1.61 -1.59 -0.20
CA SER A 216 -2.00 -1.09 1.12
C SER A 216 -3.06 0.00 0.98
N GLU A 217 -3.90 0.14 1.99
CA GLU A 217 -4.77 1.32 2.15
C GLU A 217 -4.00 2.56 2.63
N LYS A 218 -2.74 2.40 3.06
CA LYS A 218 -1.92 3.46 3.63
C LYS A 218 -0.61 3.63 2.86
N TYR A 219 -0.17 4.86 2.71
CA TYR A 219 1.11 5.25 2.10
C TYR A 219 2.13 5.75 3.14
N ASP A 220 1.71 5.96 4.39
CA ASP A 220 2.50 6.60 5.44
C ASP A 220 2.96 5.63 6.55
N HIS A 221 2.70 4.32 6.40
CA HIS A 221 3.08 3.36 7.42
C HIS A 221 4.60 3.08 7.41
N LYS A 222 5.27 3.31 8.53
CA LYS A 222 6.74 3.21 8.67
C LYS A 222 7.30 1.83 8.34
N LEU A 223 6.70 0.77 8.90
CA LEU A 223 7.14 -0.60 8.63
C LEU A 223 6.95 -0.98 7.16
N MET A 224 5.99 -0.37 6.46
CA MET A 224 5.81 -0.60 5.03
C MET A 224 6.97 -0.03 4.22
N TRP A 225 7.38 1.20 4.53
CA TRP A 225 8.57 1.81 3.92
C TRP A 225 9.85 1.03 4.20
N ASP A 226 10.00 0.53 5.44
CA ASP A 226 11.16 -0.23 5.85
C ASP A 226 11.28 -1.56 5.10
N GLN A 227 10.20 -2.36 5.11
CA GLN A 227 10.21 -3.73 4.61
C GLN A 227 9.97 -3.84 3.10
N TYR A 228 9.13 -2.97 2.54
CA TYR A 228 8.63 -3.10 1.16
C TYR A 228 9.13 -2.00 0.21
N ALA A 229 9.83 -0.98 0.73
CA ALA A 229 10.44 0.08 -0.08
C ALA A 229 11.90 0.31 0.30
N SER A 230 12.68 -0.78 0.39
CA SER A 230 14.14 -0.76 0.59
C SER A 230 14.61 0.14 1.74
N GLY A 231 14.04 0.01 2.94
CA GLY A 231 14.48 0.83 4.07
C GLY A 231 14.32 2.32 3.79
N TYR A 232 13.15 2.73 3.30
CA TYR A 232 12.84 4.13 2.92
C TYR A 232 13.56 4.67 1.67
N ALA A 233 14.31 3.85 0.93
CA ALA A 233 15.01 4.25 -0.30
C ALA A 233 14.25 3.89 -1.60
N GLY A 234 13.07 3.29 -1.48
CA GLY A 234 12.19 2.92 -2.59
C GLY A 234 11.10 3.96 -2.87
N VAL A 235 10.01 3.52 -3.50
CA VAL A 235 8.86 4.35 -3.84
C VAL A 235 7.54 3.76 -3.31
N CYS A 236 6.51 4.57 -3.26
CA CYS A 236 5.12 4.16 -3.08
C CYS A 236 4.30 4.67 -4.25
N LEU A 237 3.72 3.75 -5.03
CA LEU A 237 2.90 4.04 -6.20
C LEU A 237 1.45 4.24 -5.76
N ILE A 238 0.77 5.24 -6.33
CA ILE A 238 -0.61 5.59 -6.01
C ILE A 238 -1.50 5.18 -7.18
N PHE A 239 -2.39 4.22 -6.96
CA PHE A 239 -3.35 3.75 -7.96
C PHE A 239 -4.78 4.20 -7.65
N ASP A 240 -5.47 4.70 -8.65
CA ASP A 240 -6.90 5.05 -8.63
C ASP A 240 -7.73 3.86 -9.11
N THR A 241 -8.49 3.24 -8.20
CA THR A 241 -9.28 2.04 -8.46
C THR A 241 -10.55 2.30 -9.25
N GLU A 242 -10.97 3.57 -9.40
CA GLU A 242 -12.13 3.96 -10.19
C GLU A 242 -11.81 4.10 -11.69
N ILE A 243 -10.53 4.17 -12.06
CA ILE A 243 -10.11 4.20 -13.47
C ILE A 243 -10.16 2.78 -14.03
N SER A 244 -11.16 2.51 -14.85
CA SER A 244 -11.30 1.23 -15.55
C SER A 244 -11.74 1.42 -17.00
N GLU A 245 -11.10 0.67 -17.90
CA GLU A 245 -11.45 0.54 -19.32
C GLU A 245 -11.47 -0.96 -19.67
N SER A 246 -12.19 -1.37 -20.71
CA SER A 246 -12.43 -2.79 -21.04
C SER A 246 -11.14 -3.58 -21.29
N ASP A 247 -10.12 -2.93 -21.83
CA ASP A 247 -8.90 -3.58 -22.31
C ASP A 247 -7.83 -3.74 -21.22
N TYR A 248 -8.12 -3.26 -20.01
CA TYR A 248 -7.21 -3.25 -18.89
C TYR A 248 -7.78 -3.95 -17.66
N TYR A 249 -6.88 -4.33 -16.75
CA TYR A 249 -7.28 -4.86 -15.46
C TYR A 249 -8.14 -3.86 -14.70
N LYS A 250 -9.30 -4.33 -14.22
CA LYS A 250 -10.17 -3.60 -13.32
C LYS A 250 -9.86 -3.99 -11.87
N PHE A 251 -9.41 -3.01 -11.10
CA PHE A 251 -9.21 -3.16 -9.66
C PHE A 251 -10.52 -3.55 -8.98
N LYS A 252 -10.50 -4.66 -8.24
CA LYS A 252 -11.65 -5.24 -7.53
C LYS A 252 -11.23 -5.93 -6.23
N GLY A 253 -10.05 -5.57 -5.74
CA GLY A 253 -9.37 -6.23 -4.64
C GLY A 253 -10.14 -6.08 -3.35
N LYS A 254 -9.89 -7.01 -2.43
CA LYS A 254 -10.51 -7.00 -1.11
C LYS A 254 -9.46 -6.84 -0.03
N LYS A 255 -9.90 -6.27 1.09
CA LYS A 255 -9.09 -6.15 2.30
C LYS A 255 -8.74 -7.53 2.85
N VAL A 256 -7.52 -7.67 3.32
CA VAL A 256 -7.08 -8.83 4.09
C VAL A 256 -7.67 -8.76 5.50
N ARG A 257 -8.10 -9.91 6.02
CA ARG A 257 -8.58 -10.10 7.39
C ARG A 257 -7.45 -10.68 8.24
N TYR A 258 -7.26 -10.11 9.41
CA TYR A 258 -6.13 -10.45 10.28
C TYR A 258 -6.59 -11.28 11.49
N PHE A 259 -5.92 -12.41 11.72
CA PHE A 259 -6.23 -13.35 12.81
C PHE A 259 -5.00 -13.63 13.68
N GLU A 260 -5.22 -14.01 14.94
CA GLU A 260 -4.14 -14.39 15.87
C GLU A 260 -3.46 -15.71 15.46
N SER A 261 -4.20 -16.59 14.79
CA SER A 261 -3.71 -17.89 14.32
C SER A 261 -4.33 -18.26 12.97
N PRO A 262 -3.66 -19.12 12.18
CA PRO A 262 -4.24 -19.69 10.96
C PRO A 262 -5.62 -20.30 11.24
N GLN A 263 -6.56 -20.07 10.33
CA GLN A 263 -7.93 -20.59 10.46
C GLN A 263 -8.01 -22.03 9.94
N LYS A 264 -8.88 -22.84 10.55
CA LYS A 264 -9.19 -24.21 10.10
C LYS A 264 -10.30 -24.18 9.05
N TYR A 265 -10.06 -24.79 7.89
CA TYR A 265 -11.07 -24.93 6.84
C TYR A 265 -11.18 -26.38 6.34
N PHE A 266 -12.41 -26.83 6.18
CA PHE A 266 -12.73 -28.05 5.47
C PHE A 266 -12.81 -27.78 3.96
N PHE A 267 -12.35 -28.72 3.14
CA PHE A 267 -12.42 -28.62 1.69
C PHE A 267 -12.83 -29.94 1.07
N ASP A 268 -13.75 -29.82 0.12
CA ASP A 268 -14.58 -30.91 -0.33
C ASP A 268 -14.27 -31.35 -1.77
N GLY A 269 -13.17 -30.88 -2.35
CA GLY A 269 -12.71 -31.30 -3.68
C GLY A 269 -13.51 -30.72 -4.85
N THR A 270 -14.61 -29.99 -4.61
CA THR A 270 -15.42 -29.38 -5.68
C THR A 270 -14.77 -28.15 -6.33
N GLY A 271 -13.63 -27.71 -5.80
CA GLY A 271 -13.07 -26.40 -6.09
C GLY A 271 -13.80 -25.24 -5.40
N HIS A 272 -14.93 -25.47 -4.72
CA HIS A 272 -15.53 -24.51 -3.78
C HIS A 272 -14.81 -24.57 -2.42
N LEU A 273 -13.50 -24.30 -2.42
CA LEU A 273 -12.99 -23.50 -1.32
C LEU A 273 -13.54 -22.10 -1.60
N GLU A 274 -14.13 -21.43 -0.62
CA GLU A 274 -14.16 -19.97 -0.72
C GLU A 274 -12.69 -19.53 -0.61
N ILE A 275 -11.96 -19.59 -1.73
CA ILE A 275 -10.53 -19.30 -1.82
C ILE A 275 -10.26 -17.97 -1.14
N GLY A 276 -11.17 -17.01 -1.35
CA GLY A 276 -11.18 -15.72 -0.68
C GLY A 276 -11.07 -15.77 0.85
N HIS A 277 -11.58 -16.80 1.52
CA HIS A 277 -11.43 -16.97 2.95
C HIS A 277 -10.03 -17.33 3.42
N VAL A 278 -9.19 -17.86 2.53
CA VAL A 278 -7.79 -18.17 2.83
C VAL A 278 -6.89 -17.06 2.31
N VAL A 279 -7.03 -16.71 1.03
CA VAL A 279 -6.10 -15.78 0.37
C VAL A 279 -6.32 -14.32 0.76
N TYR A 280 -7.42 -13.98 1.41
CA TYR A 280 -7.63 -12.69 2.08
C TYR A 280 -7.43 -12.81 3.59
N THR A 281 -6.53 -13.66 4.06
CA THR A 281 -6.20 -13.77 5.48
C THR A 281 -4.70 -13.81 5.73
N LYS A 282 -4.31 -13.25 6.88
CA LYS A 282 -2.92 -13.18 7.33
C LYS A 282 -2.87 -13.14 8.86
N THR A 283 -1.73 -13.46 9.44
CA THR A 283 -1.51 -13.32 10.89
C THR A 283 -1.53 -11.85 11.30
N ARG A 284 -2.00 -11.57 12.52
CA ARG A 284 -2.17 -10.20 13.04
C ARG A 284 -0.86 -9.43 13.17
N GLU A 285 0.28 -10.11 13.23
CA GLU A 285 1.60 -9.46 13.22
C GLU A 285 1.84 -8.60 11.96
N TYR A 286 1.13 -8.89 10.86
CA TYR A 286 1.18 -8.13 9.60
C TYR A 286 -0.01 -7.18 9.41
N GLU A 287 -0.83 -6.95 10.43
CA GLU A 287 -1.99 -6.01 10.37
C GLU A 287 -1.58 -4.58 9.99
N PHE A 288 -0.33 -4.22 10.30
CA PHE A 288 0.24 -2.93 9.94
C PHE A 288 0.26 -2.68 8.42
N GLU A 289 0.21 -3.73 7.60
CA GLU A 289 0.21 -3.62 6.15
C GLU A 289 -1.07 -3.00 5.60
N ASN A 290 -2.20 -3.07 6.32
CA ASN A 290 -3.52 -2.62 5.85
C ASN A 290 -3.78 -3.11 4.42
N GLU A 291 -3.59 -4.41 4.22
CA GLU A 291 -3.36 -5.01 2.91
C GLU A 291 -4.66 -5.14 2.11
N VAL A 292 -4.59 -4.83 0.81
CA VAL A 292 -5.62 -5.09 -0.19
C VAL A 292 -5.02 -6.00 -1.25
N ARG A 293 -5.67 -7.14 -1.52
CA ARG A 293 -5.20 -8.13 -2.51
C ARG A 293 -6.05 -8.11 -3.77
N GLU A 294 -5.38 -7.96 -4.91
CA GLU A 294 -5.94 -8.28 -6.21
C GLU A 294 -5.56 -9.71 -6.56
N ILE A 295 -6.55 -10.50 -7.02
CA ILE A 295 -6.39 -11.94 -7.23
C ILE A 295 -6.91 -12.32 -8.60
N ILE A 296 -6.11 -13.11 -9.31
CA ILE A 296 -6.44 -13.69 -10.61
C ILE A 296 -6.22 -15.19 -10.53
N ASN A 297 -7.11 -15.95 -11.17
CA ASN A 297 -6.93 -17.37 -11.37
C ASN A 297 -6.38 -17.59 -12.79
N PHE A 298 -5.13 -18.01 -12.88
CA PHE A 298 -4.47 -18.37 -14.12
C PHE A 298 -4.85 -19.81 -14.48
N GLN A 299 -5.63 -19.99 -15.55
CA GLN A 299 -5.95 -21.33 -16.06
C GLN A 299 -4.72 -21.91 -16.78
N PHE A 300 -4.35 -23.13 -16.42
CA PHE A 300 -3.22 -23.95 -16.88
C PHE A 300 -2.40 -23.45 -18.07
N GLU A 301 -1.17 -23.03 -17.78
CA GLU A 301 0.05 -23.33 -18.55
C GLU A 301 1.26 -22.93 -17.68
N GLU A 302 2.27 -23.79 -17.61
CA GLU A 302 3.45 -23.65 -16.74
C GLU A 302 4.31 -22.41 -17.06
N ALA A 303 4.01 -21.70 -18.15
CA ALA A 303 4.69 -20.51 -18.63
C ALA A 303 3.74 -19.31 -18.83
N ILE A 304 2.69 -19.17 -18.00
CA ILE A 304 1.83 -17.98 -18.09
C ILE A 304 2.60 -16.76 -17.59
N ASP A 305 2.73 -15.76 -18.47
CA ASP A 305 3.16 -14.43 -18.08
C ASP A 305 2.18 -13.87 -17.03
N ARG A 306 2.64 -13.77 -15.78
CA ARG A 306 1.85 -13.25 -14.66
C ARG A 306 1.87 -11.71 -14.60
N ASN A 307 2.41 -11.06 -15.63
CA ASN A 307 2.27 -9.63 -15.84
C ASN A 307 0.90 -9.30 -16.45
N ILE A 308 0.13 -8.51 -15.72
CA ILE A 308 -1.21 -8.12 -16.13
C ILE A 308 -1.23 -6.62 -16.37
N LYS A 309 -1.71 -6.21 -17.54
CA LYS A 309 -1.75 -4.80 -17.93
C LYS A 309 -2.81 -4.04 -17.10
N PHE A 310 -2.40 -2.91 -16.54
CA PHE A 310 -3.30 -1.94 -15.90
C PHE A 310 -3.44 -0.70 -16.80
N ASN A 311 -4.53 0.05 -16.63
CA ASN A 311 -4.71 1.31 -17.36
C ASN A 311 -3.68 2.33 -16.86
N PRO A 312 -2.78 2.89 -17.71
CA PRO A 312 -1.77 3.86 -17.30
C PRO A 312 -2.36 5.08 -16.55
N LEU A 313 -3.59 5.48 -16.87
CA LEU A 313 -4.28 6.57 -16.18
C LEU A 313 -4.64 6.24 -14.73
N ALA A 314 -4.64 4.95 -14.33
CA ALA A 314 -4.87 4.52 -12.96
C ALA A 314 -3.67 4.85 -12.06
N LEU A 315 -2.43 4.86 -12.58
CA LEU A 315 -1.29 5.37 -11.82
C LEU A 315 -1.41 6.89 -11.75
N LYS A 316 -1.60 7.43 -10.54
CA LYS A 316 -1.77 8.87 -10.30
C LYS A 316 -0.54 9.54 -9.75
N GLY A 317 0.29 8.80 -9.02
CA GLY A 317 1.46 9.38 -8.42
C GLY A 317 2.49 8.36 -7.97
N ILE A 318 3.70 8.86 -7.76
CA ILE A 318 4.83 8.12 -7.21
C ILE A 318 5.41 8.96 -6.07
N ILE A 319 5.35 8.43 -4.86
CA ILE A 319 5.98 9.00 -3.69
C ILE A 319 7.39 8.41 -3.57
N PHE A 320 8.41 9.25 -3.60
CA PHE A 320 9.78 8.87 -3.30
C PHE A 320 9.97 8.73 -1.80
N GLY A 321 10.56 7.62 -1.38
CA GLY A 321 10.99 7.44 -0.01
C GLY A 321 12.01 8.49 0.42
N PRO A 322 12.06 8.83 1.71
CA PRO A 322 12.90 9.92 2.22
C PRO A 322 14.40 9.65 2.09
N SER A 323 14.80 8.39 1.91
CA SER A 323 16.20 7.98 1.70
C SER A 323 16.56 7.83 0.21
N CYS A 324 15.66 8.15 -0.73
CA CYS A 324 15.99 8.16 -2.15
C CYS A 324 17.04 9.23 -2.46
N THR A 325 18.14 8.83 -3.10
CA THR A 325 19.13 9.79 -3.64
C THR A 325 18.59 10.50 -4.86
N GLU A 326 19.10 11.71 -5.18
CA GLU A 326 18.71 12.43 -6.40
C GLU A 326 18.97 11.60 -7.67
N SER A 327 20.10 10.88 -7.75
CA SER A 327 20.36 9.97 -8.87
C SER A 327 19.28 8.90 -9.03
N THR A 328 18.80 8.34 -7.92
CA THR A 328 17.72 7.34 -7.95
C THR A 328 16.39 7.95 -8.36
N LYS A 329 16.08 9.17 -7.88
CA LYS A 329 14.88 9.90 -8.29
C LYS A 329 14.91 10.24 -9.77
N ASP A 330 16.06 10.66 -10.29
CA ASP A 330 16.22 11.01 -11.71
C ASP A 330 16.04 9.80 -12.62
N LYS A 331 16.50 8.60 -12.21
CA LYS A 331 16.18 7.35 -12.91
C LYS A 331 14.68 7.12 -13.01
N VAL A 332 13.93 7.27 -11.92
CA VAL A 332 12.47 7.08 -11.92
C VAL A 332 11.77 8.17 -12.75
N LYS A 333 12.22 9.44 -12.66
CA LYS A 333 11.70 10.52 -13.51
C LYS A 333 11.89 10.20 -15.00
N GLN A 334 13.06 9.68 -15.37
CA GLN A 334 13.35 9.26 -16.73
C GLN A 334 12.40 8.12 -17.17
N LEU A 335 12.23 7.09 -16.35
CA LEU A 335 11.29 5.99 -16.63
C LEU A 335 9.85 6.49 -16.84
N VAL A 336 9.38 7.40 -15.99
CA VAL A 336 8.06 8.02 -16.08
C VAL A 336 7.91 8.82 -17.38
N SER A 337 8.95 9.57 -17.76
CA SER A 337 8.99 10.31 -19.02
C SER A 337 8.96 9.38 -20.23
N ASP A 338 9.79 8.33 -20.24
CA ASP A 338 9.91 7.37 -21.35
C ASP A 338 8.60 6.57 -21.54
N ALA A 339 7.94 6.21 -20.44
CA ALA A 339 6.63 5.57 -20.44
C ALA A 339 5.46 6.57 -20.69
N LYS A 340 5.76 7.87 -20.91
CA LYS A 340 4.80 8.94 -21.24
C LYS A 340 3.73 9.17 -20.17
N TYR A 341 4.09 8.97 -18.90
CA TYR A 341 3.23 9.23 -17.74
C TYR A 341 3.13 10.73 -17.39
N ASN A 342 2.70 11.56 -18.34
CA ASN A 342 2.62 13.01 -18.16
C ASN A 342 1.63 13.46 -17.06
N HIS A 343 0.69 12.59 -16.69
CA HIS A 343 -0.32 12.84 -15.65
C HIS A 343 0.10 12.36 -14.26
N VAL A 344 1.22 11.64 -14.13
CA VAL A 344 1.67 11.07 -12.86
C VAL A 344 2.40 12.12 -12.05
N GLU A 345 1.92 12.35 -10.82
CA GLU A 345 2.54 13.28 -9.90
C GLU A 345 3.75 12.65 -9.19
N LEU A 346 4.88 13.36 -9.19
CA LEU A 346 6.11 12.90 -8.55
C LEU A 346 6.31 13.65 -7.24
N ILE A 347 6.24 12.91 -6.13
CA ILE A 347 6.12 13.46 -4.77
C ILE A 347 7.36 13.06 -3.98
N ASN A 348 8.07 14.01 -3.37
CA ASN A 348 9.14 13.67 -2.42
C ASN A 348 8.54 13.47 -1.03
N SER A 349 8.93 12.46 -0.26
CA SER A 349 8.54 12.35 1.16
C SER A 349 9.69 12.69 2.11
N SER A 350 9.35 12.92 3.39
CA SER A 350 10.31 13.10 4.48
C SER A 350 9.89 12.33 5.73
N ILE A 351 10.87 12.05 6.59
CA ILE A 351 10.62 11.42 7.90
C ILE A 351 10.15 12.50 8.87
N ASP A 352 9.02 12.25 9.55
CA ASP A 352 8.58 13.10 10.66
C ASP A 352 9.61 13.06 11.81
N ILE A 353 10.35 14.16 11.95
CA ILE A 353 11.46 14.32 12.89
C ILE A 353 10.95 14.36 14.35
N ARG A 354 9.67 14.65 14.61
CA ARG A 354 9.10 14.61 15.97
C ARG A 354 9.24 13.23 16.61
N LEU A 355 9.12 12.18 15.80
CA LEU A 355 9.27 10.80 16.24
C LEU A 355 10.74 10.41 16.45
N LYS A 356 11.66 11.02 15.69
CA LYS A 356 13.11 10.87 15.91
C LYS A 356 13.50 11.41 17.28
N PHE A 357 12.97 12.58 17.66
CA PHE A 357 13.16 13.14 19.00
C PHE A 357 12.44 12.35 20.11
N GLN A 358 11.26 11.78 19.86
CA GLN A 358 10.60 10.90 20.84
C GLN A 358 11.40 9.60 21.06
N ILE A 359 11.98 9.00 20.02
CA ILE A 359 12.86 7.83 20.13
C ILE A 359 14.17 8.19 20.84
N GLU A 360 14.76 9.34 20.54
CA GLU A 360 15.97 9.82 21.21
C GLU A 360 15.70 10.15 22.69
N SER A 361 14.57 10.79 23.01
CA SER A 361 14.16 11.10 24.39
C SER A 361 13.84 9.85 25.20
N SER A 362 13.13 8.87 24.62
CA SER A 362 12.81 7.60 25.30
C SER A 362 14.06 6.73 25.51
N ASN A 363 15.01 6.75 24.57
CA ASN A 363 16.33 6.13 24.75
C ASN A 363 17.21 6.88 25.78
N LEU A 364 17.09 8.21 25.89
CA LEU A 364 17.74 8.99 26.94
C LEU A 364 17.15 8.64 28.31
N ASP A 365 15.82 8.59 28.44
CA ASP A 365 15.12 8.22 29.66
C ASP A 365 15.42 6.79 30.11
N LEU A 366 15.56 5.85 29.17
CA LEU A 366 15.99 4.47 29.44
C LEU A 366 17.46 4.41 29.92
N LYS A 367 18.35 5.23 29.35
CA LYS A 367 19.74 5.34 29.80
C LYS A 367 19.85 6.00 31.17
N VAL A 368 19.05 7.03 31.44
CA VAL A 368 18.98 7.71 32.74
C VAL A 368 18.41 6.77 33.80
N LYS A 369 17.34 6.02 33.50
CA LYS A 369 16.77 5.01 34.42
C LYS A 369 17.76 3.88 34.75
N LYS A 370 18.52 3.39 33.77
CA LYS A 370 19.59 2.40 33.99
C LYS A 370 20.77 2.96 34.81
N ALA A 371 21.07 4.26 34.68
CA ALA A 371 22.10 4.91 35.49
C ALA A 371 21.65 5.13 36.94
N THR A 372 20.36 5.42 37.18
CA THR A 372 19.80 5.60 38.52
C THR A 372 19.47 4.30 39.26
N SER A 373 19.38 3.15 38.58
CA SER A 373 19.15 1.84 39.20
C SER A 373 20.42 1.10 39.60
N ASN A 374 21.60 1.65 39.26
CA ASN A 374 22.92 1.10 39.59
C ASN A 374 23.67 1.91 40.66
N ASN A 375 22.98 2.86 41.31
CA ASN A 375 23.37 3.49 42.57
C ASN A 375 22.32 3.12 43.63
#